data_AF-A0A2N5ZQ78-F1
#
_entry.id   AF-A0A2N5ZQ78-F1
#
_cell.length_a   1.000
_cell.length_b   1.000
_cell.length_c   1.000
_cell.angle_alpha   90.00
_cell.angle_beta   90.00
_cell.angle_gamma   90.00
#
_symmetry.space_group_name_H-M   'P 1'
#
loop_
_entity.id
_entity.type
_entity.pdbx_description
1 polymer ?
#
loop_
_entity_poly.entity_id
_entity_poly.type
_entity_poly.pdbx_seq_one_letter_code
_entity_poly.pdbx_strand_id
1 'polypeptide(L)'
;MTREEFIQMSLAEQGMALINDGKHLTQVQKGNQLMNLYSVHDFFVEVIYSVLSEKIDKIEVISDLSRIDHYIEENQKQEKLHLN
;
A
#
# COMPACT_ATOMS: atom_id res chain seq x y z
N MET A 1 2.89 -13.65 -11.12
CA MET A 1 2.85 -14.04 -9.70
C MET A 1 1.41 -13.98 -9.22
N THR A 2 0.91 -15.04 -8.58
CA THR A 2 -0.43 -15.07 -7.98
C THR A 2 -0.43 -14.47 -6.58
N ARG A 3 -1.64 -14.17 -6.07
CA ARG A 3 -1.84 -13.72 -4.70
C ARG A 3 -1.30 -14.73 -3.69
N GLU A 4 -1.59 -16.02 -3.88
CA GLU A 4 -1.16 -17.09 -2.98
C GLU A 4 0.37 -17.21 -2.96
N GLU A 5 1.00 -17.14 -4.13
CA GLU A 5 2.47 -17.14 -4.24
C GLU A 5 3.08 -15.97 -3.46
N PHE A 6 2.54 -14.76 -3.61
CA PHE A 6 3.03 -13.57 -2.90
C PHE A 6 2.88 -13.68 -1.38
N ILE A 7 1.75 -14.23 -0.88
CA ILE A 7 1.51 -14.38 0.56
C ILE A 7 2.49 -15.36 1.21
N GLN A 8 2.97 -16.37 0.47
CA GLN A 8 3.93 -17.35 0.98
C GLN A 8 5.39 -16.84 0.97
N MET A 9 5.67 -15.71 0.32
CA MET A 9 7.00 -15.10 0.30
C MET A 9 7.39 -14.52 1.66
N SER A 10 8.69 -14.49 1.94
CA SER A 10 9.23 -13.72 3.06
C SER A 10 8.99 -12.22 2.86
N LEU A 11 9.05 -11.44 3.95
CA LEU A 11 8.87 -9.98 3.88
C LEU A 11 9.87 -9.32 2.91
N ALA A 12 11.11 -9.82 2.87
CA ALA A 12 12.13 -9.31 1.96
C ALA A 12 11.79 -9.59 0.49
N GLU A 13 11.33 -10.81 0.20
CA GLU A 13 10.89 -11.20 -1.16
C GLU A 13 9.65 -10.43 -1.58
N GLN A 14 8.68 -10.24 -0.69
CA GLN A 14 7.51 -9.39 -0.94
C GLN A 14 7.92 -7.95 -1.26
N GLY A 15 8.84 -7.38 -0.47
CA GLY A 15 9.38 -6.05 -0.72
C GLY A 15 10.05 -5.94 -2.10
N MET A 16 10.89 -6.92 -2.46
CA MET A 16 11.53 -6.97 -3.77
C MET A 16 10.52 -7.11 -4.91
N ALA A 17 9.51 -7.96 -4.75
CA ALA A 17 8.45 -8.15 -5.73
C ALA A 17 7.64 -6.86 -5.94
N LEU A 18 7.35 -6.11 -4.87
CA LEU A 18 6.70 -4.80 -4.98
C LEU A 18 7.57 -3.75 -5.68
N ILE A 19 8.88 -3.77 -5.46
CA ILE A 19 9.81 -2.85 -6.13
C ILE A 19 9.91 -3.16 -7.63
N ASN A 20 9.92 -4.44 -8.00
CA ASN A 20 10.14 -4.88 -9.38
C ASN A 20 8.85 -4.88 -10.21
N ASP A 21 7.77 -5.40 -9.64
CA ASP A 21 6.53 -5.72 -10.36
C ASP A 21 5.32 -4.91 -9.86
N GLY A 22 5.44 -4.29 -8.68
CA GLY A 22 4.38 -3.49 -8.08
C GLY A 22 4.26 -2.12 -8.73
N LYS A 23 3.02 -1.72 -9.04
CA LYS A 23 2.70 -0.35 -9.43
C LYS A 23 2.16 0.40 -8.21
N HIS A 24 2.86 1.44 -7.78
CA HIS A 24 2.36 2.35 -6.76
C HIS A 24 1.13 3.10 -7.30
N LEU A 25 0.06 3.13 -6.51
CA LEU A 25 -1.19 3.80 -6.87
C LEU A 25 -1.38 5.10 -6.11
N THR A 26 -1.22 5.05 -4.78
CA THR A 26 -1.38 6.21 -3.91
C THR A 26 -0.75 5.96 -2.55
N GLN A 27 -0.60 7.04 -1.78
CA GLN A 27 -0.09 7.03 -0.42
C GLN A 27 -1.01 7.86 0.48
N VAL A 28 -1.35 7.29 1.64
CA VAL A 28 -2.05 8.01 2.70
C VAL A 28 -1.14 8.09 3.91
N GLN A 29 -1.05 9.27 4.52
CA GLN A 29 -0.37 9.45 5.79
C GLN A 29 -1.39 9.44 6.93
N LYS A 30 -1.17 8.58 7.92
CA LYS A 30 -1.98 8.51 9.13
C LYS A 30 -1.08 8.61 10.35
N GLY A 31 -0.98 9.81 10.92
CA GLY A 31 -0.02 10.09 11.98
C GLY A 31 1.42 9.83 11.52
N ASN A 32 2.09 8.90 12.20
CA ASN A 32 3.48 8.51 11.92
C ASN A 32 3.62 7.32 10.97
N GLN A 33 2.53 6.90 10.32
CA GLN A 33 2.55 5.81 9.36
C GLN A 33 2.25 6.33 7.95
N LEU A 34 3.03 5.85 6.98
CA LEU A 34 2.77 5.98 5.56
C LEU A 34 2.18 4.66 5.07
N MET A 35 0.94 4.70 4.62
CA MET A 35 0.21 3.57 4.07
C MET A 35 0.26 3.69 2.55
N ASN A 36 1.05 2.85 1.90
CA ASN A 36 1.23 2.86 0.45
C ASN A 36 0.40 1.75 -0.19
N LEU A 37 -0.42 2.12 -1.17
CA LEU A 37 -1.23 1.18 -1.92
C LEU A 37 -0.55 0.86 -3.25
N TYR A 38 -0.33 -0.43 -3.49
CA TYR A 38 0.21 -0.97 -4.73
C TYR A 38 -0.80 -1.88 -5.40
N SER A 39 -0.83 -1.88 -6.73
CA SER A 39 -1.38 -2.99 -7.52
C SER A 39 -0.27 -3.91 -7.98
N VAL A 40 -0.46 -5.22 -7.83
CA VAL A 40 0.43 -6.26 -8.31
C VAL A 40 -0.41 -7.23 -9.12
N HIS A 41 -0.20 -7.27 -10.43
CA HIS A 41 -1.06 -8.02 -11.36
C HIS A 41 -2.57 -7.77 -11.14
N ASP A 42 -3.29 -8.71 -10.54
CA ASP A 42 -4.73 -8.72 -10.31
C ASP A 42 -5.15 -8.50 -8.85
N PHE A 43 -4.21 -8.20 -7.95
CA PHE A 43 -4.49 -7.93 -6.53
C PHE A 43 -3.83 -6.64 -6.02
N PHE A 44 -4.30 -6.19 -4.85
CA PHE A 44 -3.80 -4.99 -4.20
C PHE A 44 -3.00 -5.34 -2.95
N VAL A 45 -1.95 -4.56 -2.70
CA VAL A 45 -1.06 -4.72 -1.56
C VAL A 45 -0.92 -3.37 -0.85
N GLU A 46 -1.09 -3.40 0.47
CA GLU A 46 -0.83 -2.28 1.35
C GLU A 46 0.51 -2.47 2.06
N VAL A 47 1.38 -1.47 1.95
CA VAL A 47 2.64 -1.39 2.69
C VAL A 47 2.52 -0.31 3.74
N ILE A 48 2.63 -0.72 5.01
CA ILE A 48 2.62 0.19 6.15
C ILE A 48 4.06 0.46 6.57
N TYR A 49 4.49 1.69 6.40
CA TYR A 49 5.82 2.16 6.78
C TYR A 49 5.73 3.10 7.98
N SER A 50 6.51 2.82 9.03
CA SER A 50 6.65 3.70 10.19
C SER A 50 7.76 4.72 9.94
N VAL A 51 7.39 6.00 9.99
CA VAL A 51 8.31 7.12 9.86
C VAL A 51 9.21 7.24 11.10
N LEU A 52 8.73 6.81 12.28
CA LEU A 52 9.50 6.91 13.53
C LEU A 52 10.66 5.92 13.59
N SER A 53 10.43 4.69 13.13
CA SER A 53 11.43 3.62 13.14
C SER A 53 12.14 3.45 11.81
N GLU A 54 11.76 4.24 10.81
CA GLU A 54 12.26 4.20 9.43
C GLU A 54 12.19 2.81 8.79
N LYS A 55 11.11 2.06 9.06
CA LYS A 55 10.97 0.65 8.67
C LYS A 55 9.58 0.33 8.16
N ILE A 56 9.52 -0.71 7.33
CA ILE A 56 8.25 -1.35 6.96
C ILE A 56 7.76 -2.15 8.18
N ASP A 57 6.60 -1.77 8.70
CA ASP A 57 5.92 -2.47 9.78
C ASP A 57 5.18 -3.70 9.23
N LYS A 58 4.56 -3.57 8.06
CA LYS A 58 3.70 -4.60 7.47
C LYS A 58 3.60 -4.47 5.95
N ILE A 59 3.51 -5.63 5.29
CA ILE A 59 3.06 -5.76 3.91
C ILE A 59 1.84 -6.69 3.94
N GLU A 60 0.71 -6.26 3.38
CA GLU A 60 -0.54 -6.99 3.46
C GLU A 60 -1.30 -6.98 2.13
N VAL A 61 -1.71 -8.15 1.66
CA VAL A 61 -2.63 -8.23 0.52
C VAL A 61 -4.03 -7.81 0.97
N ILE A 62 -4.62 -6.83 0.30
CA ILE A 62 -5.99 -6.39 0.57
C ILE A 62 -6.96 -7.45 0.07
N SER A 63 -7.64 -8.11 1.02
CA SER A 63 -8.74 -9.03 0.75
C SER A 63 -10.12 -8.37 0.76
N ASP A 64 -10.24 -7.27 1.49
CA ASP A 64 -11.48 -6.50 1.66
C ASP A 64 -11.37 -5.18 0.91
N LEU A 65 -12.12 -5.05 -0.19
CA LEU A 65 -12.10 -3.87 -1.05
C LEU A 65 -12.61 -2.61 -0.35
N SER A 66 -13.34 -2.71 0.77
CA SER A 66 -13.73 -1.53 1.55
C SER A 66 -12.54 -0.75 2.10
N ARG A 67 -11.37 -1.39 2.24
CA ARG A 67 -10.12 -0.71 2.59
C ARG A 67 -9.65 0.26 1.49
N ILE A 68 -10.01 0.00 0.24
CA ILE A 68 -9.69 0.90 -0.89
C ILE A 68 -10.50 2.19 -0.79
N ASP A 69 -11.72 2.14 -0.24
CA ASP A 69 -12.55 3.34 -0.06
C ASP A 69 -11.83 4.39 0.79
N HIS A 70 -11.09 3.97 1.82
CA HIS A 70 -10.26 4.86 2.63
C HIS A 70 -9.24 5.64 1.78
N TYR A 71 -8.58 4.97 0.84
CA TYR A 71 -7.63 5.60 -0.07
C TYR A 71 -8.29 6.59 -1.03
N ILE A 72 -9.48 6.25 -1.54
CA ILE A 72 -10.24 7.12 -2.43
C ILE A 72 -10.65 8.40 -1.70
N GLU A 73 -11.19 8.27 -0.49
CA GLU A 73 -11.64 9.40 0.32
C GLU A 73 -10.50 10.36 0.67
N GLU A 74 -9.34 9.82 1.07
CA GLU A 74 -8.18 10.65 1.42
C GLU A 74 -7.58 11.34 0.20
N ASN A 75 -7.52 10.67 -0.96
CA ASN A 75 -7.08 11.31 -2.21
C ASN A 75 -8.01 12.47 -2.60
N GLN A 76 -9.33 12.28 -2.51
CA GLN A 76 -10.30 13.33 -2.84
C GLN A 76 -10.19 14.53 -1.88
N LYS A 77 -9.89 14.30 -0.60
CA LYS A 77 -9.63 15.38 0.36
C LYS A 77 -8.39 16.19 -0.01
N GLN A 78 -7.30 15.51 -0.40
CA GLN A 78 -6.07 16.19 -0.80
C GLN A 78 -6.24 16.99 -2.10
N GLU A 79 -6.96 16.48 -3.09
CA GLU A 79 -7.27 17.23 -4.31
C GLU A 79 -8.05 18.51 -4.01
N LYS A 80 -9.09 18.43 -3.16
CA LYS A 80 -9.89 19.60 -2.75
C LYS A 80 -9.10 20.65 -1.99
N LEU A 81 -8.06 20.27 -1.25
CA LEU A 81 -7.17 21.20 -0.55
C LEU A 81 -6.24 21.96 -1.51
N HIS A 82 -5.81 21.34 -2.61
CA HIS A 82 -4.96 21.97 -3.61
C HIS A 82 -5.71 22.89 -4.60
N LEU A 83 -7.05 22.82 -4.60
CA LEU A 83 -7.93 23.61 -5.47
C LEU A 83 -8.45 24.91 -4.84
N ASN A 84 -8.12 25.18 -3.57
CA ASN A 84 -8.46 26.42 -2.85
C ASN A 84 -7.20 27.24 -2.55
#